data_AF-A0A5J4PEL6-F1
#
_entry.id   AF-A0A5J4PEL6-F1
#
_cell.length_a   1.000
_cell.length_b   1.000
_cell.length_c   1.000
_cell.angle_alpha   90.00
_cell.angle_beta   90.00
_cell.angle_gamma   90.00
#
_symmetry.space_group_name_H-M   'P 1'
#
loop_
_entity.id
_entity.type
_entity.pdbx_description
1 polymer ?
#
loop_
_entity_poly.entity_id
_entity_poly.type
_entity_poly.pdbx_seq_one_letter_code
_entity_poly.pdbx_strand_id
1 'polypeptide(L)'
;SPIIPTLANFKEKMEIEAKADGTLNRLNCSEFHINVGDFIKTEGSVFIENLLYPVSATLKGNIAFTAGYEGINLLFTQIGNTDKMPVFLQHFGDVSFQGDISGDSTNFVLTDGVFNTTSGKVNTNFILYSDKEKNQLVYSGKVQTEDFDLGNLLNNPLWGNTAFNLNINGQYENSQYPAIALTGLINHLEYSEYDYKSIILTGQYKYGKLDGEVELNDKNGSILINGRFNPVKK
;
A
#
# COMPACT_ATOMS: atom_id res chain seq x y z
N SER A 1 9.82 -26.82 -0.83
CA SER A 1 9.91 -25.39 -1.19
C SER A 1 9.57 -24.56 0.02
N PRO A 2 10.24 -23.40 0.26
CA PRO A 2 9.90 -22.53 1.38
C PRO A 2 8.45 -22.03 1.27
N ILE A 3 7.79 -21.87 2.42
CA ILE A 3 6.40 -21.42 2.54
C ILE A 3 6.23 -19.98 1.99
N ILE A 4 7.31 -19.19 2.00
CA ILE A 4 7.37 -17.85 1.43
C ILE A 4 8.64 -17.75 0.57
N PRO A 5 8.57 -17.97 -0.76
CA PRO A 5 9.74 -17.96 -1.65
C PRO A 5 10.53 -16.67 -1.64
N THR A 6 9.88 -15.53 -1.39
CA THR A 6 10.52 -14.21 -1.31
C THR A 6 11.45 -14.07 -0.10
N LEU A 7 11.25 -14.84 0.99
CA LEU A 7 12.16 -14.85 2.13
C LEU A 7 13.52 -15.47 1.81
N ALA A 8 13.63 -16.28 0.73
CA ALA A 8 14.90 -16.89 0.35
C ALA A 8 15.97 -15.87 -0.09
N ASN A 9 15.56 -14.65 -0.43
CA ASN A 9 16.45 -13.59 -0.91
C ASN A 9 16.87 -12.59 0.18
N PHE A 10 16.30 -12.68 1.39
CA PHE A 10 16.72 -11.87 2.53
C PHE A 10 18.09 -12.35 3.01
N LYS A 11 19.06 -11.42 3.07
CA LYS A 11 20.43 -11.69 3.54
C LYS A 11 20.61 -11.34 5.01
N GLU A 12 19.66 -10.58 5.55
CA GLU A 12 19.66 -10.01 6.87
C GLU A 12 19.23 -11.06 7.90
N LYS A 13 19.77 -10.95 9.12
CA LYS A 13 19.40 -11.85 10.21
C LYS A 13 17.92 -11.65 10.55
N MET A 14 17.18 -12.75 10.59
CA MET A 14 15.78 -12.77 11.02
C MET A 14 15.65 -13.53 12.33
N GLU A 15 15.02 -12.89 13.32
CA GLU A 15 14.68 -13.50 14.60
C GLU A 15 13.16 -13.66 14.65
N ILE A 16 12.70 -14.87 14.95
CA ILE A 16 11.28 -15.22 14.98
C ILE A 16 10.98 -15.84 16.34
N GLU A 17 10.02 -15.27 17.04
CA GLU A 17 9.44 -15.83 18.27
C GLU A 17 7.94 -16.01 18.05
N ALA A 18 7.38 -17.13 18.48
CA ALA A 18 5.95 -17.40 18.31
C ALA A 18 5.41 -18.30 19.43
N LYS A 19 4.18 -18.00 19.86
CA LYS A 19 3.38 -18.81 20.78
C LYS A 19 2.18 -19.37 20.02
N ALA A 20 2.30 -20.63 19.63
CA ALA A 20 1.28 -21.31 18.83
C ALA A 20 0.81 -22.61 19.46
N ASP A 21 -0.48 -22.89 19.29
CA ASP A 21 -1.18 -24.08 19.75
C ASP A 21 -2.14 -24.64 18.68
N GLY A 22 -2.65 -25.84 18.92
CA GLY A 22 -3.61 -26.50 18.01
C GLY A 22 -2.97 -27.55 17.09
N THR A 23 -3.53 -27.70 15.90
CA THR A 23 -3.12 -28.73 14.91
C THR A 23 -2.61 -28.07 13.64
N LEU A 24 -1.89 -28.81 12.79
CA LEU A 24 -1.44 -28.27 11.50
C LEU A 24 -2.59 -27.89 10.56
N ASN A 25 -3.80 -28.44 10.77
CA ASN A 25 -4.98 -28.05 10.02
C ASN A 25 -5.68 -26.81 10.60
N ARG A 26 -5.43 -26.48 11.87
CA ARG A 26 -6.01 -25.35 12.61
C ARG A 26 -5.00 -24.90 13.66
N LEU A 27 -4.10 -24.03 13.23
CA LEU A 27 -3.01 -23.51 14.05
C LEU A 27 -3.41 -22.13 14.56
N ASN A 28 -3.43 -21.97 15.87
CA ASN A 28 -3.65 -20.69 16.52
C ASN A 28 -2.30 -20.15 16.97
N CYS A 29 -1.81 -19.08 16.34
CA CYS A 29 -0.64 -18.33 16.77
C CYS A 29 -1.12 -17.09 17.53
N SER A 30 -1.20 -17.20 18.85
CA SER A 30 -1.70 -16.13 19.73
C SER A 30 -0.78 -14.91 19.77
N GLU A 31 0.51 -15.11 19.51
CA GLU A 31 1.53 -14.08 19.53
C GLU A 31 2.68 -14.50 18.62
N PHE A 32 3.10 -13.63 17.72
CA PHE A 32 4.37 -13.75 17.00
C PHE A 32 5.12 -12.43 17.03
N HIS A 33 6.45 -12.53 17.01
CA HIS A 33 7.39 -11.43 16.86
C HIS A 33 8.39 -11.82 15.77
N ILE A 34 8.59 -10.94 14.80
CA ILE A 34 9.57 -11.10 13.73
C ILE A 34 10.41 -9.82 13.69
N ASN A 35 11.70 -9.95 13.99
CA ASN A 35 12.67 -8.89 13.81
C ASN A 35 13.54 -9.22 12.61
N VAL A 36 13.67 -8.27 11.68
CA VAL A 36 14.61 -8.36 10.57
C VAL A 36 15.65 -7.27 10.77
N GLY A 37 16.88 -7.69 11.10
CA GLY A 37 17.92 -6.78 11.59
C GLY A 37 17.42 -5.85 12.70
N ASP A 38 17.85 -4.60 12.66
CA ASP A 38 17.40 -3.54 13.59
C ASP A 38 16.32 -2.63 12.97
N PHE A 39 15.88 -2.92 11.74
CA PHE A 39 15.15 -1.97 10.89
C PHE A 39 13.68 -2.33 10.65
N ILE A 40 13.27 -3.59 10.85
CA ILE A 40 11.86 -4.02 10.78
C ILE A 40 11.52 -4.84 12.02
N LYS A 41 10.43 -4.46 12.66
CA LYS A 41 9.79 -5.25 13.71
C LYS A 41 8.35 -5.50 13.32
N THR A 42 7.92 -6.73 13.40
CA THR A 42 6.56 -7.14 13.07
C THR A 42 6.02 -8.01 14.19
N GLU A 43 4.80 -7.74 14.62
CA GLU A 43 4.14 -8.50 15.67
C GLU A 43 2.67 -8.73 15.35
N GLY A 44 2.04 -9.67 16.04
CA GLY A 44 0.60 -9.86 15.92
C GLY A 44 0.13 -11.24 16.34
N SER A 45 -1.07 -11.58 15.88
CA SER A 45 -1.68 -12.89 16.08
C SER A 45 -2.29 -13.38 14.78
N VAL A 46 -2.18 -14.67 14.50
CA VAL A 46 -2.71 -15.28 13.28
C VAL A 46 -3.33 -16.64 13.57
N PHE A 47 -4.50 -16.87 12.99
CA PHE A 47 -5.12 -18.17 12.88
C PHE A 47 -4.93 -18.68 11.45
N ILE A 48 -4.40 -19.89 11.30
CA ILE A 48 -4.10 -20.51 10.01
C ILE A 48 -4.85 -21.83 9.91
N GLU A 49 -5.56 -22.02 8.80
CA GLU A 49 -6.15 -23.32 8.45
C GLU A 49 -5.36 -23.98 7.32
N ASN A 50 -5.27 -25.31 7.35
CA ASN A 50 -4.61 -26.13 6.33
C ASN A 50 -3.15 -25.74 6.03
N LEU A 51 -2.33 -25.47 7.05
CA LEU A 51 -0.94 -24.99 6.90
C LEU A 51 -0.07 -25.89 5.98
N LEU A 52 -0.30 -27.20 5.97
CA LEU A 52 0.44 -28.16 5.13
C LEU A 52 0.01 -28.17 3.66
N TYR A 53 -1.07 -27.49 3.30
CA TYR A 53 -1.63 -27.46 1.96
C TYR A 53 -1.67 -26.01 1.46
N PRO A 54 -0.53 -25.46 0.95
CA PRO A 54 -0.41 -24.03 0.61
C PRO A 54 -1.49 -23.47 -0.33
N VAL A 55 -2.06 -24.33 -1.19
CA VAL A 55 -3.13 -23.95 -2.12
C VAL A 55 -4.46 -23.69 -1.41
N SER A 56 -4.75 -24.44 -0.34
CA SER A 56 -5.99 -24.33 0.45
C SER A 56 -5.78 -23.71 1.83
N ALA A 57 -4.58 -23.19 2.08
CA ALA A 57 -4.25 -22.55 3.34
C ALA A 57 -4.94 -21.20 3.43
N THR A 58 -5.64 -20.96 4.53
CA THR A 58 -6.25 -19.66 4.83
C THR A 58 -5.59 -19.07 6.07
N LEU A 59 -5.57 -17.75 6.14
CA LEU A 59 -5.06 -17.00 7.26
C LEU A 59 -6.06 -15.90 7.63
N LYS A 60 -6.20 -15.66 8.94
CA LYS A 60 -6.83 -14.47 9.49
C LYS A 60 -6.07 -14.01 10.72
N GLY A 61 -5.86 -12.72 10.89
CA GLY A 61 -5.14 -12.21 12.05
C GLY A 61 -5.05 -10.70 12.10
N ASN A 62 -4.40 -10.20 13.13
CA ASN A 62 -3.97 -8.82 13.21
C ASN A 62 -2.44 -8.77 13.06
N ILE A 63 -1.95 -7.73 12.41
CA ILE A 63 -0.52 -7.49 12.26
C ILE A 63 -0.22 -6.04 12.60
N ALA A 64 0.90 -5.82 13.27
CA ALA A 64 1.52 -4.52 13.43
C ALA A 64 2.97 -4.61 12.93
N PHE A 65 3.47 -3.55 12.33
CA PHE A 65 4.89 -3.46 12.03
C PHE A 65 5.42 -2.03 12.20
N THR A 66 6.71 -1.93 12.47
CA THR A 66 7.46 -0.66 12.43
C THR A 66 8.66 -0.82 11.53
N ALA A 67 8.90 0.15 10.67
CA ALA A 67 10.06 0.19 9.80
C ALA A 67 10.57 1.62 9.65
N GLY A 68 11.87 1.81 9.83
CA GLY A 68 12.56 3.04 9.43
C GLY A 68 12.96 3.01 7.94
N TYR A 69 13.71 4.03 7.52
CA TYR A 69 14.18 4.16 6.13
C TYR A 69 14.83 2.87 5.58
N GLU A 70 15.75 2.26 6.33
CA GLU A 70 16.45 1.04 5.90
C GLU A 70 15.50 -0.14 5.72
N GLY A 71 14.50 -0.25 6.61
CA GLY A 71 13.48 -1.29 6.55
C GLY A 71 12.57 -1.13 5.34
N ILE A 72 12.09 0.09 5.07
CA ILE A 72 11.27 0.39 3.89
C ILE A 72 12.06 0.12 2.61
N ASN A 73 13.34 0.53 2.56
CA ASN A 73 14.22 0.26 1.43
C ASN A 73 14.44 -1.25 1.22
N LEU A 74 14.64 -2.02 2.30
CA LEU A 74 14.75 -3.47 2.20
C LEU A 74 13.46 -4.10 1.67
N LEU A 75 12.30 -3.73 2.22
CA LEU A 75 11.00 -4.23 1.75
C LEU A 75 10.80 -3.92 0.25
N PHE A 76 11.11 -2.69 -0.16
CA PHE A 76 10.91 -2.26 -1.55
C PHE A 76 11.83 -3.01 -2.52
N THR A 77 13.10 -3.18 -2.18
CA THR A 77 14.09 -3.85 -3.05
C THR A 77 13.82 -5.36 -3.14
N GLN A 78 13.44 -6.00 -2.03
CA GLN A 78 13.14 -7.43 -1.98
C GLN A 78 11.79 -7.80 -2.62
N ILE A 79 10.76 -6.97 -2.44
CA ILE A 79 9.42 -7.22 -2.99
C ILE A 79 9.33 -6.73 -4.44
N GLY A 80 9.86 -5.53 -4.72
CA GLY A 80 9.77 -4.88 -6.02
C GLY A 80 10.75 -5.42 -7.06
N ASN A 81 11.71 -6.28 -6.66
CA ASN A 81 12.78 -6.80 -7.50
C ASN A 81 13.49 -5.67 -8.28
N THR A 82 13.80 -4.59 -7.58
CA THR A 82 14.36 -3.35 -8.13
C THR A 82 15.50 -2.86 -7.24
N ASP A 83 16.53 -2.28 -7.85
CA ASP A 83 17.74 -1.87 -7.15
C ASP A 83 17.57 -0.58 -6.35
N LYS A 84 16.53 0.22 -6.62
CA LYS A 84 16.36 1.54 -6.01
C LYS A 84 14.92 1.83 -5.62
N MET A 85 14.76 2.24 -4.37
CA MET A 85 13.54 2.81 -3.84
C MET A 85 13.26 4.21 -4.45
N PRO A 86 12.03 4.48 -4.93
CA PRO A 86 11.60 5.80 -5.34
C PRO A 86 11.89 6.87 -4.29
N VAL A 87 12.32 8.06 -4.75
CA VAL A 87 12.69 9.17 -3.85
C VAL A 87 11.55 9.56 -2.92
N PHE A 88 10.30 9.58 -3.40
CA PHE A 88 9.15 9.90 -2.55
C PHE A 88 8.98 8.93 -1.37
N LEU A 89 9.40 7.66 -1.51
CA LEU A 89 9.32 6.71 -0.40
C LEU A 89 10.33 7.02 0.72
N GLN A 90 11.39 7.75 0.41
CA GLN A 90 12.39 8.18 1.38
C GLN A 90 11.83 9.22 2.37
N HIS A 91 10.77 9.94 1.97
CA HIS A 91 10.17 11.02 2.74
C HIS A 91 9.08 10.56 3.73
N PHE A 92 8.69 9.28 3.71
CA PHE A 92 7.78 8.73 4.73
C PHE A 92 8.41 8.66 6.13
N GLY A 93 9.75 8.66 6.21
CA GLY A 93 10.50 8.54 7.45
C GLY A 93 10.21 7.21 8.15
N ASP A 94 10.08 7.26 9.48
CA ASP A 94 9.64 6.09 10.25
C ASP A 94 8.16 5.83 10.03
N VAL A 95 7.85 4.56 9.73
CA VAL A 95 6.50 4.10 9.46
C VAL A 95 6.12 3.06 10.51
N SER A 96 4.95 3.26 11.11
CA SER A 96 4.25 2.19 11.82
C SER A 96 2.97 1.86 11.08
N PHE A 97 2.58 0.60 11.17
CA PHE A 97 1.37 0.07 10.58
C PHE A 97 0.68 -0.85 11.57
N GLN A 98 -0.65 -0.87 11.51
CA GLN A 98 -1.46 -1.91 12.12
C GLN A 98 -2.68 -2.19 11.23
N GLY A 99 -3.18 -3.43 11.25
CA GLY A 99 -4.43 -3.77 10.57
C GLY A 99 -4.79 -5.24 10.69
N ASP A 100 -6.00 -5.55 10.27
CA ASP A 100 -6.50 -6.92 10.20
C ASP A 100 -6.27 -7.48 8.80
N ILE A 101 -5.67 -8.66 8.75
CA ILE A 101 -5.36 -9.37 7.51
C ILE A 101 -6.16 -10.66 7.43
N SER A 102 -6.62 -11.00 6.24
CA SER A 102 -7.20 -12.30 5.97
C SER A 102 -7.01 -12.71 4.51
N GLY A 103 -7.14 -14.01 4.22
CA GLY A 103 -7.04 -14.48 2.85
C GLY A 103 -6.45 -15.86 2.69
N ASP A 104 -6.04 -16.14 1.46
CA ASP A 104 -5.39 -17.36 1.00
C ASP A 104 -4.26 -17.01 0.00
N SER A 105 -3.74 -18.02 -0.69
CA SER A 105 -2.66 -17.84 -1.67
C SER A 105 -3.02 -17.02 -2.93
N THR A 106 -4.30 -16.71 -3.13
CA THR A 106 -4.88 -16.00 -4.28
C THR A 106 -5.58 -14.71 -3.90
N ASN A 107 -6.25 -14.65 -2.74
CA ASN A 107 -6.98 -13.50 -2.25
C ASN A 107 -6.36 -13.02 -0.95
N PHE A 108 -5.88 -11.78 -0.90
CA PHE A 108 -5.44 -11.13 0.33
C PHE A 108 -6.33 -9.92 0.61
N VAL A 109 -6.76 -9.78 1.85
CA VAL A 109 -7.64 -8.72 2.32
C VAL A 109 -7.01 -8.07 3.54
N LEU A 110 -6.89 -6.75 3.50
CA LEU A 110 -6.52 -5.88 4.60
C LEU A 110 -7.72 -4.99 4.94
N THR A 111 -8.13 -5.01 6.21
CA THR A 111 -9.15 -4.13 6.77
C THR A 111 -8.60 -3.36 7.95
N ASP A 112 -9.14 -2.16 8.16
CA ASP A 112 -8.78 -1.29 9.29
C ASP A 112 -7.27 -0.99 9.35
N GLY A 113 -6.64 -0.92 8.17
CA GLY A 113 -5.24 -0.61 8.02
C GLY A 113 -4.98 0.85 8.40
N VAL A 114 -4.00 1.06 9.26
CA VAL A 114 -3.56 2.39 9.69
C VAL A 114 -2.07 2.48 9.57
N PHE A 115 -1.59 3.37 8.70
CA PHE A 115 -0.20 3.80 8.64
C PHE A 115 -0.03 5.10 9.43
N ASN A 116 0.95 5.17 10.31
CA ASN A 116 1.46 6.43 10.84
C ASN A 116 2.86 6.64 10.29
N THR A 117 3.08 7.81 9.72
CA THR A 117 4.32 8.20 9.05
C THR A 117 4.77 9.55 9.57
N THR A 118 5.96 10.00 9.19
CA THR A 118 6.40 11.36 9.55
C THR A 118 5.48 12.43 8.94
N SER A 119 4.90 12.17 7.77
CA SER A 119 3.95 13.07 7.10
C SER A 119 2.51 12.95 7.62
N GLY A 120 2.24 12.07 8.58
CA GLY A 120 0.90 11.91 9.16
C GLY A 120 0.27 10.54 8.92
N LYS A 121 -1.02 10.46 9.25
CA LYS A 121 -1.80 9.21 9.32
C LYS A 121 -2.53 8.91 8.03
N VAL A 122 -2.49 7.66 7.58
CA VAL A 122 -3.23 7.16 6.42
C VAL A 122 -4.03 5.92 6.82
N ASN A 123 -5.34 5.96 6.63
CA ASN A 123 -6.22 4.80 6.80
C ASN A 123 -6.43 4.12 5.45
N THR A 124 -6.43 2.78 5.43
CA THR A 124 -6.64 2.03 4.20
C THR A 124 -7.34 0.69 4.43
N ASN A 125 -8.18 0.34 3.46
CA ASN A 125 -8.64 -1.02 3.24
C ASN A 125 -8.16 -1.45 1.86
N PHE A 126 -7.70 -2.68 1.73
CA PHE A 126 -7.05 -3.15 0.51
C PHE A 126 -7.40 -4.61 0.23
N ILE A 127 -7.66 -4.92 -1.03
CA ILE A 127 -7.90 -6.28 -1.51
C ILE A 127 -6.94 -6.51 -2.67
N LEU A 128 -6.28 -7.67 -2.66
CA LEU A 128 -5.38 -8.14 -3.70
C LEU A 128 -5.82 -9.52 -4.15
N TYR A 129 -6.00 -9.68 -5.45
CA TYR A 129 -6.27 -10.95 -6.10
C TYR A 129 -5.14 -11.28 -7.07
N SER A 130 -4.59 -12.48 -6.97
CA SER A 130 -3.54 -12.99 -7.86
C SER A 130 -4.03 -14.22 -8.62
N ASP A 131 -4.11 -14.08 -9.94
CA ASP A 131 -4.37 -15.18 -10.86
C ASP A 131 -3.03 -15.61 -11.48
N LYS A 132 -2.47 -16.70 -10.95
CA LYS A 132 -1.18 -17.24 -11.42
C LYS A 132 -1.25 -17.84 -12.82
N GLU A 133 -2.42 -18.33 -13.25
CA GLU A 133 -2.59 -18.93 -14.58
C GLU A 133 -2.55 -17.83 -15.66
N LYS A 134 -3.17 -16.68 -15.38
CA LYS A 134 -3.14 -15.52 -16.28
C LYS A 134 -1.95 -14.59 -16.03
N ASN A 135 -1.14 -14.87 -15.01
CA ASN A 135 -0.09 -13.98 -14.51
C ASN A 135 -0.62 -12.54 -14.32
N GLN A 136 -1.78 -12.46 -13.67
CA GLN A 136 -2.54 -11.24 -13.46
C GLN A 136 -2.63 -10.94 -11.96
N LEU A 137 -2.48 -9.66 -11.62
CA LEU A 137 -2.66 -9.13 -10.29
C LEU A 137 -3.74 -8.05 -10.35
N VAL A 138 -4.83 -8.21 -9.60
CA VAL A 138 -5.92 -7.24 -9.48
C VAL A 138 -5.92 -6.71 -8.06
N TYR A 139 -6.07 -5.41 -7.89
CA TYR A 139 -6.09 -4.78 -6.58
C TYR A 139 -7.14 -3.70 -6.51
N SER A 140 -7.76 -3.58 -5.35
CA SER A 140 -8.71 -2.51 -5.03
C SER A 140 -8.39 -1.99 -3.64
N GLY A 141 -8.40 -0.68 -3.47
CA GLY A 141 -8.09 -0.07 -2.20
C GLY A 141 -8.82 1.23 -2.00
N LYS A 142 -9.14 1.52 -0.74
CA LYS A 142 -9.57 2.82 -0.28
C LYS A 142 -8.43 3.41 0.54
N VAL A 143 -8.09 4.67 0.29
CA VAL A 143 -7.02 5.39 1.01
C VAL A 143 -7.60 6.71 1.50
N GLN A 144 -7.46 6.97 2.79
CA GLN A 144 -8.00 8.16 3.43
C GLN A 144 -6.97 8.80 4.35
N THR A 145 -6.92 10.13 4.33
CA THR A 145 -6.18 10.93 5.30
C THR A 145 -6.94 12.20 5.64
N GLU A 146 -6.66 12.76 6.81
CA GLU A 146 -7.33 13.94 7.36
C GLU A 146 -6.41 15.15 7.48
N ASP A 147 -5.09 14.94 7.53
CA ASP A 147 -4.09 15.99 7.72
C ASP A 147 -2.68 15.47 7.34
N PHE A 148 -2.47 15.17 6.06
CA PHE A 148 -1.21 14.63 5.57
C PHE A 148 -0.30 15.73 5.03
N ASP A 149 0.93 15.82 5.52
CA ASP A 149 1.96 16.75 5.06
C ASP A 149 2.51 16.31 3.69
N LEU A 150 1.83 16.80 2.65
CA LEU A 150 2.21 16.58 1.25
C LEU A 150 3.47 17.37 0.89
N GLY A 151 3.72 18.51 1.54
CA GLY A 151 4.94 19.31 1.41
C GLY A 151 6.20 18.53 1.71
N ASN A 152 6.21 17.84 2.85
CA ASN A 152 7.31 16.96 3.25
C ASN A 152 7.44 15.76 2.29
N LEU A 153 6.32 15.11 1.91
CA LEU A 153 6.36 13.95 1.01
C LEU A 153 6.94 14.31 -0.37
N LEU A 154 6.58 15.47 -0.92
CA LEU A 154 7.04 15.95 -2.22
C LEU A 154 8.36 16.73 -2.14
N ASN A 155 8.89 16.95 -0.93
CA ASN A 155 10.02 17.83 -0.66
C ASN A 155 9.89 19.19 -1.37
N ASN A 156 8.73 19.81 -1.23
CA ASN A 156 8.40 21.06 -1.92
C ASN A 156 7.54 21.97 -1.02
N PRO A 157 8.07 23.12 -0.57
CA PRO A 157 7.39 24.01 0.38
C PRO A 157 6.17 24.74 -0.20
N LEU A 158 5.92 24.64 -1.50
CA LEU A 158 4.67 25.14 -2.08
C LEU A 158 3.47 24.27 -1.72
N TRP A 159 3.69 23.01 -1.36
CA TRP A 159 2.62 22.11 -0.92
C TRP A 159 2.57 22.13 0.61
N GLY A 160 1.37 22.21 1.16
CA GLY A 160 1.11 22.07 2.59
C GLY A 160 0.38 20.75 2.88
N ASN A 161 -0.60 20.83 3.76
CA ASN A 161 -1.37 19.68 4.19
C ASN A 161 -2.51 19.33 3.22
N THR A 162 -2.95 18.08 3.26
CA THR A 162 -4.10 17.60 2.49
C THR A 162 -4.93 16.59 3.26
N ALA A 163 -6.23 16.60 2.98
CA ALA A 163 -7.16 15.55 3.38
C ALA A 163 -7.86 15.00 2.14
N PHE A 164 -7.91 13.69 2.01
CA PHE A 164 -8.57 13.05 0.88
C PHE A 164 -9.17 11.70 1.25
N ASN A 165 -10.10 11.25 0.41
CA ASN A 165 -10.67 9.92 0.41
C ASN A 165 -10.73 9.44 -1.04
N LEU A 166 -9.83 8.52 -1.38
CA LEU A 166 -9.62 8.03 -2.73
C LEU A 166 -9.88 6.52 -2.81
N ASN A 167 -10.55 6.11 -3.88
CA ASN A 167 -10.69 4.73 -4.28
C ASN A 167 -9.74 4.47 -5.45
N ILE A 168 -9.01 3.37 -5.37
CA ILE A 168 -8.03 2.93 -6.35
C ILE A 168 -8.43 1.54 -6.77
N ASN A 169 -8.59 1.32 -8.07
CA ASN A 169 -8.75 0.00 -8.65
C ASN A 169 -7.65 -0.17 -9.69
N GLY A 170 -6.93 -1.28 -9.65
CA GLY A 170 -5.93 -1.54 -10.64
C GLY A 170 -5.78 -2.99 -10.98
N GLN A 171 -5.16 -3.22 -12.13
CA GLN A 171 -4.78 -4.52 -12.60
C GLN A 171 -3.41 -4.42 -13.28
N TYR A 172 -2.61 -5.45 -13.08
CA TYR A 172 -1.35 -5.65 -13.75
C TYR A 172 -1.38 -7.01 -14.43
N GLU A 173 -0.97 -7.03 -15.70
CA GLU A 173 -0.78 -8.24 -16.49
C GLU A 173 0.65 -8.19 -17.04
N ASN A 174 1.32 -9.34 -17.04
CA ASN A 174 2.73 -9.39 -17.43
C ASN A 174 2.98 -8.78 -18.81
N SER A 175 4.13 -8.12 -18.97
CA SER A 175 4.55 -7.43 -20.20
C SER A 175 3.66 -6.24 -20.63
N GLN A 176 2.78 -5.74 -19.76
CA GLN A 176 1.97 -4.55 -20.01
C GLN A 176 2.14 -3.51 -18.89
N TYR A 177 1.98 -2.24 -19.23
CA TYR A 177 1.79 -1.21 -18.20
C TYR A 177 0.49 -1.51 -17.43
N PRO A 178 0.45 -1.25 -16.12
CA PRO A 178 -0.77 -1.48 -15.34
C PRO A 178 -1.93 -0.64 -15.87
N ALA A 179 -3.14 -1.10 -15.62
CA ALA A 179 -4.34 -0.29 -15.74
C ALA A 179 -4.79 0.10 -14.33
N ILE A 180 -4.96 1.39 -14.08
CA ILE A 180 -5.31 1.96 -12.77
C ILE A 180 -6.44 2.96 -12.99
N ALA A 181 -7.49 2.86 -12.21
CA ALA A 181 -8.54 3.85 -12.10
C ALA A 181 -8.54 4.41 -10.68
N LEU A 182 -8.56 5.74 -10.57
CA LEU A 182 -8.59 6.47 -9.32
C LEU A 182 -9.81 7.39 -9.33
N THR A 183 -10.60 7.35 -8.26
CA THR A 183 -11.72 8.26 -8.07
C THR A 183 -11.81 8.70 -6.62
N GLY A 184 -12.17 9.95 -6.37
CA GLY A 184 -12.46 10.37 -5.01
C GLY A 184 -12.53 11.87 -4.83
N LEU A 185 -12.51 12.25 -3.56
CA LEU A 185 -12.61 13.62 -3.10
C LEU A 185 -11.33 13.98 -2.35
N ILE A 186 -10.70 15.07 -2.76
CA ILE A 186 -9.75 15.78 -1.92
C ILE A 186 -10.54 16.86 -1.20
N ASN A 187 -10.73 16.66 0.11
CA ASN A 187 -11.48 17.56 0.96
C ASN A 187 -10.81 18.92 1.03
N HIS A 188 -9.48 18.91 1.20
CA HIS A 188 -8.67 20.11 1.20
C HIS A 188 -7.24 19.82 0.69
N LEU A 189 -6.63 20.83 0.08
CA LEU A 189 -5.27 20.78 -0.46
C LEU A 189 -4.63 22.16 -0.35
N GLU A 190 -3.62 22.28 0.51
CA GLU A 190 -2.85 23.50 0.62
C GLU A 190 -1.80 23.58 -0.49
N TYR A 191 -1.89 24.63 -1.30
CA TYR A 191 -0.91 24.93 -2.33
C TYR A 191 -0.67 26.44 -2.43
N SER A 192 0.60 26.85 -2.34
CA SER A 192 1.05 28.23 -2.45
C SER A 192 0.28 29.17 -1.50
N GLU A 193 0.18 28.79 -0.22
CA GLU A 193 -0.53 29.52 0.84
C GLU A 193 -2.06 29.61 0.66
N TYR A 194 -2.64 28.82 -0.24
CA TYR A 194 -4.08 28.74 -0.45
C TYR A 194 -4.61 27.32 -0.18
N ASP A 195 -5.69 27.24 0.63
CA ASP A 195 -6.38 26.00 0.97
C ASP A 195 -7.55 25.76 -0.01
N TYR A 196 -7.30 24.94 -1.03
CA TYR A 196 -8.28 24.54 -2.05
C TYR A 196 -9.19 23.44 -1.52
N LYS A 197 -10.51 23.57 -1.70
CA LYS A 197 -11.49 22.65 -1.13
C LYS A 197 -12.35 21.95 -2.17
N SER A 198 -12.90 20.81 -1.77
CA SER A 198 -13.93 20.08 -2.52
C SER A 198 -13.50 19.76 -3.96
N ILE A 199 -12.33 19.12 -4.09
CA ILE A 199 -11.76 18.76 -5.39
C ILE A 199 -12.16 17.32 -5.73
N ILE A 200 -12.93 17.15 -6.79
CA ILE A 200 -13.27 15.83 -7.33
C ILE A 200 -12.18 15.43 -8.30
N LEU A 201 -11.60 14.26 -8.06
CA LEU A 201 -10.52 13.71 -8.86
C LEU A 201 -10.99 12.40 -9.49
N THR A 202 -10.91 12.32 -10.82
CA THR A 202 -11.07 11.08 -11.58
C THR A 202 -9.88 10.89 -12.50
N GLY A 203 -9.25 9.72 -12.47
CA GLY A 203 -8.09 9.41 -13.29
C GLY A 203 -8.11 7.97 -13.77
N GLN A 204 -7.62 7.77 -14.98
CA GLN A 204 -7.34 6.46 -15.53
C GLN A 204 -5.93 6.47 -16.12
N TYR A 205 -5.13 5.49 -15.72
CA TYR A 205 -3.88 5.15 -16.37
C TYR A 205 -4.05 3.79 -17.04
N LYS A 206 -3.82 3.68 -18.34
CA LYS A 206 -3.95 2.40 -19.06
C LYS A 206 -2.98 2.35 -20.23
N TYR A 207 -2.18 1.28 -20.27
CA TYR A 207 -1.23 1.02 -21.37
C TYR A 207 -0.28 2.20 -21.65
N GLY A 208 0.22 2.83 -20.59
CA GLY A 208 1.12 3.98 -20.69
C GLY A 208 0.43 5.33 -20.92
N LYS A 209 -0.90 5.36 -21.06
CA LYS A 209 -1.69 6.57 -21.28
C LYS A 209 -2.36 7.00 -19.99
N LEU A 210 -2.43 8.29 -19.74
CA LEU A 210 -3.15 8.88 -18.62
C LEU A 210 -4.29 9.74 -19.17
N ASP A 211 -5.49 9.54 -18.66
CA ASP A 211 -6.68 10.35 -18.89
C ASP A 211 -7.21 10.77 -17.53
N GLY A 212 -7.37 12.07 -17.27
CA GLY A 212 -7.78 12.57 -15.96
C GLY A 212 -8.67 13.79 -16.04
N GLU A 213 -9.54 13.91 -15.04
CA GLU A 213 -10.41 15.03 -14.80
C GLU A 213 -10.25 15.51 -13.36
N VAL A 214 -10.08 16.83 -13.21
CA VAL A 214 -10.07 17.53 -11.92
C VAL A 214 -11.16 18.57 -11.96
N GLU A 215 -12.14 18.43 -11.07
CA GLU A 215 -13.17 19.44 -10.87
C GLU A 215 -12.97 20.06 -9.49
N LEU A 216 -12.85 21.39 -9.45
CA LEU A 216 -12.79 22.18 -8.24
C LEU A 216 -13.91 23.20 -8.30
N ASN A 217 -14.66 23.32 -7.21
CA ASN A 217 -15.68 24.34 -7.06
C ASN A 217 -15.57 24.92 -5.65
N ASP A 218 -14.82 26.01 -5.55
CA ASP A 218 -14.53 26.70 -4.31
C ASP A 218 -15.03 28.15 -4.35
N LYS A 219 -15.09 28.81 -3.19
CA LYS A 219 -15.58 30.19 -3.01
C LYS A 219 -14.90 31.21 -3.95
N ASN A 220 -13.64 30.94 -4.32
CA ASN A 220 -12.81 31.85 -5.11
C ASN A 220 -12.78 31.49 -6.60
N GLY A 221 -13.40 30.38 -7.01
CA GLY A 221 -13.47 30.00 -8.41
C GLY A 221 -13.86 28.55 -8.63
N SER A 222 -14.24 28.26 -9.86
CA SER A 222 -14.46 26.91 -10.35
C SER A 222 -13.45 26.60 -11.45
N ILE A 223 -12.89 25.40 -11.39
CA ILE A 223 -11.91 24.88 -12.33
C ILE A 223 -12.40 23.52 -12.80
N LEU A 224 -12.41 23.32 -14.11
CA LEU A 224 -12.55 22.00 -14.72
C LEU A 224 -11.35 21.76 -15.63
N ILE A 225 -10.50 20.81 -15.26
CA ILE A 225 -9.32 20.42 -16.04
C ILE A 225 -9.53 19.02 -16.57
N ASN A 226 -9.44 18.89 -17.88
CA ASN A 226 -9.41 17.62 -18.59
C ASN A 226 -8.02 17.42 -19.20
N GLY A 227 -7.30 16.40 -18.72
CA GLY A 227 -5.92 16.13 -19.12
C GLY A 227 -5.79 14.77 -19.79
N ARG A 228 -5.03 14.72 -20.89
CA ARG A 228 -4.61 13.46 -21.52
C ARG A 228 -3.13 13.48 -21.79
N PHE A 229 -2.43 12.45 -21.35
CA PHE A 229 -1.01 12.26 -21.61
C PHE A 229 -0.77 10.91 -22.28
N ASN A 230 -0.13 10.93 -23.45
CA ASN A 230 0.24 9.73 -24.19
C ASN A 230 1.72 9.84 -24.61
N PRO A 231 2.65 9.25 -23.84
CA PRO A 231 4.06 9.21 -24.18
C PRO A 231 4.38 8.20 -25.29
N VAL A 232 3.45 7.29 -25.63
CA VAL A 232 3.65 6.19 -26.59
C VAL A 232 3.34 6.64 -28.03
N LYS A 233 3.53 7.91 -28.37
CA LYS A 233 3.42 8.35 -29.77
C LYS A 233 4.62 7.86 -30.57
N LYS A 234 4.36 7.00 -31.55
CA LYS A 234 5.18 6.88 -32.77
C LYS A 234 4.90 8.06 -33.68
#